data_AF-A0A2T6ZF46-F1
#
_entry.id   AF-A0A2T6ZF46-F1
#
_cell.length_a   1.000
_cell.length_b   1.000
_cell.length_c   1.000
_cell.angle_alpha   90.00
_cell.angle_beta   90.00
_cell.angle_gamma   90.00
#
_symmetry.space_group_name_H-M   'P 1'
#
loop_
_entity.id
_entity.type
_entity.pdbx_description
1 polymer ?
#
loop_
_entity_poly.entity_id
_entity_poly.type
_entity_poly.pdbx_seq_one_letter_code
_entity_poly.pdbx_strand_id
1 'polypeptide(L)'
;MDPRDLKSASTYVNNQLAARGLLRGNPIPFHKPGEDDSTPAKIINLVHELIARRDREGEQREDLALTIRTLRTTEVKQNETIEQLKEKNRELERKNAILDSQTRSFNSTLRTVEASANALRHEAARLKTLLAQVRTQCANDIRKRDIQIQKMKERLTDSSKRGRAPMAHITVIGASKGSVLGGGEDGTATTAAGNSLAADTTDFLTTLSQGLADENDNLIALIRQTLSTLKTIQGLPDDDGLHATQEDAEDAENPVAAPPASFDALSDDLEGVLYSLKELLNQPNYVPLEELAERDAEIARLVAKNETLEKEWKKAIELVDGWNKTLGRKFDKERAKESKVPAKERKRGQRALADIVNSRNDAAAPEEEEKEEEKEVADKPVEGETRAECANDRDEDMSDVQLLVVEESKPAEPTRRRSLRNKEKKPKQTPSPKSIVKKKRKSTRKTRSFSSRELESLVS
;
A
#
# COMPACT_ATOMS: atom_id res chain seq x y z
N MET A 1 -46.26 76.55 21.64
CA MET A 1 -46.55 75.12 21.92
C MET A 1 -47.63 75.08 22.98
N ASP A 2 -48.75 74.41 22.71
CA ASP A 2 -49.87 74.39 23.65
C ASP A 2 -49.52 73.60 24.92
N PRO A 3 -49.81 74.14 26.13
CA PRO A 3 -49.48 73.48 27.39
C PRO A 3 -50.25 72.17 27.63
N ARG A 4 -51.36 71.95 26.90
CA ARG A 4 -52.13 70.70 26.94
C ARG A 4 -51.45 69.58 26.14
N ASP A 5 -50.79 69.94 25.03
CA ASP A 5 -50.04 69.01 24.18
C ASP A 5 -48.78 68.50 24.89
N LEU A 6 -48.07 69.40 25.58
CA LEU A 6 -46.90 69.06 26.41
C LEU A 6 -47.24 68.14 27.59
N LYS A 7 -48.40 68.31 28.23
CA LYS A 7 -48.87 67.43 29.30
C LYS A 7 -49.19 66.02 28.77
N SER A 8 -49.85 65.94 27.62
CA SER A 8 -50.15 64.67 26.96
C SER A 8 -48.87 63.92 26.58
N ALA A 9 -47.91 64.62 25.96
CA ALA A 9 -46.59 64.08 25.63
C ALA A 9 -45.81 63.62 26.87
N SER A 10 -45.86 64.38 27.97
CA SER A 10 -45.25 64.01 29.25
C SER A 10 -45.84 62.70 29.81
N THR A 11 -47.15 62.51 29.73
CA THR A 11 -47.79 61.25 30.15
C THR A 11 -47.41 60.09 29.25
N TYR A 12 -47.36 60.31 27.93
CA TYR A 12 -46.92 59.29 26.98
C TYR A 12 -45.48 58.82 27.24
N VAL A 13 -44.55 59.75 27.45
CA VAL A 13 -43.15 59.43 27.76
C VAL A 13 -43.05 58.67 29.08
N ASN A 14 -43.76 59.09 30.13
CA ASN A 14 -43.77 58.36 31.41
C ASN A 14 -44.30 56.92 31.26
N ASN A 15 -45.35 56.71 30.48
CA ASN A 15 -45.87 55.37 30.19
C ASN A 15 -44.83 54.52 29.45
N GLN A 16 -44.10 55.10 28.50
CA GLN A 16 -43.06 54.40 27.74
C GLN A 16 -41.86 54.03 28.62
N LEU A 17 -41.44 54.91 29.52
CA LEU A 17 -40.35 54.68 30.47
C LEU A 17 -40.72 53.63 31.52
N ALA A 18 -41.96 53.68 32.03
CA ALA A 18 -42.49 52.68 32.95
C ALA A 18 -42.56 51.29 32.29
N ALA A 19 -43.08 51.20 31.06
CA ALA A 19 -43.14 49.94 30.31
C ALA A 19 -41.75 49.34 30.02
N ARG A 20 -40.69 50.15 29.97
CA ARG A 20 -39.30 49.72 29.78
C ARG A 20 -38.54 49.50 31.09
N GLY A 21 -39.21 49.66 32.24
CA GLY A 21 -38.66 49.46 33.58
C GLY A 21 -37.67 50.54 34.05
N LEU A 22 -37.64 51.69 33.35
CA LEU A 22 -36.74 52.83 33.63
C LEU A 22 -37.34 53.84 34.60
N LEU A 23 -38.65 53.79 34.80
CA LEU A 23 -39.36 54.61 35.78
C LEU A 23 -39.79 53.70 36.94
N ARG A 24 -39.23 53.91 38.13
CA ARG A 24 -39.62 53.20 39.36
C ARG A 24 -40.41 54.15 40.26
N GLY A 25 -41.67 54.40 39.94
CA GLY A 25 -42.58 55.20 40.77
C GLY A 25 -43.12 56.46 40.10
N ASN A 26 -43.03 57.61 40.80
CA ASN A 26 -43.76 58.83 40.47
C ASN A 26 -43.47 59.36 39.05
N PRO A 27 -44.50 59.78 38.29
CA PRO A 27 -44.32 60.38 36.95
C PRO A 27 -43.43 61.62 36.99
N ILE A 28 -42.52 61.76 36.03
CA ILE A 28 -41.68 62.95 35.90
C ILE A 28 -42.48 64.02 35.10
N PRO A 29 -42.68 65.24 35.64
CA PRO A 29 -43.41 66.29 34.94
C PRO A 29 -42.52 66.99 33.89
N PHE A 30 -42.36 66.36 32.71
CA PHE A 30 -41.54 66.89 31.61
C PHE A 30 -42.06 68.20 31.01
N HIS A 31 -43.34 68.52 31.22
CA HIS A 31 -43.99 69.72 30.69
C HIS A 31 -43.63 71.01 31.45
N LYS A 32 -43.04 70.91 32.64
CA LYS A 32 -42.58 72.03 33.47
C LYS A 32 -41.37 71.63 34.33
N PRO A 33 -40.18 71.51 33.72
CA PRO A 33 -39.01 71.01 34.43
C PRO A 33 -38.47 71.96 35.51
N GLY A 34 -38.88 73.23 35.55
CA GLY A 34 -38.44 74.23 36.55
C GLY A 34 -39.43 74.55 37.66
N GLU A 35 -40.56 73.83 37.76
CA GLU A 35 -41.56 74.04 38.84
C GLU A 35 -41.13 73.37 40.16
N ASP A 36 -40.26 72.37 40.08
CA ASP A 36 -39.66 71.67 41.21
C ASP A 36 -38.18 71.41 40.89
N ASP A 37 -37.27 71.92 41.73
CA ASP A 37 -35.80 71.80 41.57
C ASP A 37 -35.34 70.32 41.53
N SER A 38 -36.17 69.38 41.99
CA SER A 38 -35.89 67.94 41.91
C SER A 38 -36.14 67.31 40.53
N THR A 39 -36.93 67.97 39.67
CA THR A 39 -37.34 67.45 38.37
C THR A 39 -36.18 67.36 37.36
N PRO A 40 -35.33 68.39 37.20
CA PRO A 40 -34.16 68.31 36.33
C PRO A 40 -33.19 67.20 36.75
N ALA A 41 -32.96 67.00 38.05
CA ALA A 41 -32.11 65.94 38.58
C ALA A 41 -32.65 64.53 38.24
N LYS A 42 -33.98 64.32 38.33
CA LYS A 42 -34.63 63.06 37.92
C LYS A 42 -34.48 62.79 36.43
N ILE A 43 -34.59 63.82 35.59
CA ILE A 43 -34.40 63.71 34.14
C ILE A 43 -32.95 63.36 33.82
N ILE A 44 -31.97 64.02 34.46
CA ILE A 44 -30.54 63.75 34.25
C ILE A 44 -30.19 62.31 34.66
N ASN A 45 -30.69 61.83 35.81
CA ASN A 45 -30.46 60.46 36.25
C ASN A 45 -31.06 59.44 35.28
N LEU A 46 -32.27 59.70 34.76
CA LEU A 46 -32.89 58.86 33.75
C LEU A 46 -32.05 58.79 32.46
N VAL A 47 -31.56 59.94 31.98
CA VAL A 47 -30.69 59.99 30.80
C VAL A 47 -29.38 59.23 31.06
N HIS A 48 -28.79 59.37 32.25
CA HIS A 48 -27.61 58.61 32.64
C HIS A 48 -27.88 57.10 32.66
N GLU A 49 -29.00 56.65 33.22
CA GLU A 49 -29.38 55.24 33.22
C GLU A 49 -29.62 54.69 31.81
N LEU A 50 -30.21 55.50 30.92
CA LEU A 50 -30.41 55.16 29.51
C LEU A 50 -29.10 55.02 28.75
N ILE A 51 -28.17 55.95 28.95
CA ILE A 51 -26.82 55.90 28.36
C ILE A 51 -26.08 54.67 28.89
N ALA A 52 -26.03 54.49 30.21
CA ALA A 52 -25.34 53.35 30.83
C ALA A 52 -25.95 51.99 30.42
N ARG A 53 -27.27 51.94 30.21
CA ARG A 53 -27.95 50.75 29.68
C ARG A 53 -27.61 50.52 28.21
N ARG A 54 -27.63 51.56 27.39
CA ARG A 54 -27.25 51.50 25.98
C ARG A 54 -25.81 51.03 25.82
N ASP A 55 -24.89 51.54 26.63
CA ASP A 55 -23.48 51.16 26.59
C ASP A 55 -23.30 49.68 26.96
N ARG A 56 -23.95 49.23 28.04
CA ARG A 56 -23.97 47.79 28.40
C ARG A 56 -24.59 46.90 27.32
N GLU A 57 -25.69 47.32 26.72
CA GLU A 57 -26.31 46.58 25.61
C GLU A 57 -25.41 46.59 24.35
N GLY A 58 -24.62 47.65 24.14
CA GLY A 58 -23.61 47.76 23.10
C GLY A 58 -22.48 46.75 23.30
N GLU A 59 -21.86 46.76 24.49
CA GLU A 59 -20.81 45.80 24.88
C GLU A 59 -21.30 44.34 24.74
N GLN A 60 -22.51 44.02 25.22
CA GLN A 60 -23.09 42.68 25.08
C GLN A 60 -23.29 42.27 23.61
N ARG A 61 -23.72 43.20 22.74
CA ARG A 61 -23.87 42.91 21.32
C ARG A 61 -22.52 42.69 20.65
N GLU A 62 -21.50 43.45 21.03
CA GLU A 62 -20.13 43.28 20.54
C GLU A 62 -19.54 41.94 20.98
N ASP A 63 -19.68 41.57 22.24
CA ASP A 63 -19.24 40.27 22.78
C ASP A 63 -19.91 39.09 22.08
N LEU A 64 -21.24 39.18 21.86
CA LEU A 64 -21.97 38.16 21.10
C LEU A 64 -21.51 38.11 19.65
N ALA A 65 -21.29 39.26 19.01
CA ALA A 65 -20.79 39.31 17.63
C ALA A 65 -19.38 38.72 17.52
N LEU A 66 -18.49 38.97 18.49
CA LEU A 66 -17.17 38.35 18.57
C LEU A 66 -17.30 36.83 18.74
N THR A 67 -18.16 36.37 19.65
CA THR A 67 -18.39 34.92 19.86
C THR A 67 -18.94 34.24 18.61
N ILE A 68 -19.86 34.87 17.88
CA ILE A 68 -20.37 34.32 16.61
C ILE A 68 -19.27 34.24 15.56
N ARG A 69 -18.41 35.27 15.47
CA ARG A 69 -17.26 35.24 14.54
C ARG A 69 -16.28 34.12 14.91
N THR A 70 -15.92 33.99 16.18
CA THR A 70 -15.02 32.91 16.62
C THR A 70 -15.64 31.55 16.34
N LEU A 71 -16.90 31.32 16.69
CA LEU A 71 -17.61 30.08 16.40
C LEU A 71 -17.62 29.74 14.90
N ARG A 72 -17.92 30.72 14.03
CA ARG A 72 -17.85 30.53 12.58
C ARG A 72 -16.44 30.17 12.10
N THR A 73 -15.41 30.85 12.61
CA THR A 73 -14.03 30.50 12.24
C THR A 73 -13.63 29.10 12.72
N THR A 74 -14.10 28.67 13.90
CA THR A 74 -13.84 27.31 14.39
C THR A 74 -14.63 26.26 13.62
N GLU A 75 -15.86 26.56 13.22
CA GLU A 75 -16.70 25.68 12.40
C GLU A 75 -16.06 25.43 11.03
N VAL A 76 -15.59 26.49 10.36
CA VAL A 76 -14.88 26.38 9.07
C VAL A 76 -13.64 25.49 9.21
N LYS A 77 -12.81 25.72 10.23
CA LYS A 77 -11.62 24.89 10.51
C LYS A 77 -11.99 23.43 10.78
N GLN A 78 -13.04 23.20 11.57
CA GLN A 78 -13.53 21.84 11.85
C GLN A 78 -14.00 21.15 10.57
N ASN A 79 -14.76 21.85 9.71
CA ASN A 79 -15.21 21.32 8.42
C ASN A 79 -14.02 20.98 7.50
N GLU A 80 -13.00 21.83 7.42
CA GLU A 80 -11.77 21.53 6.67
C GLU A 80 -11.09 20.25 7.18
N THR A 81 -10.95 20.09 8.50
CA THR A 81 -10.36 18.87 9.07
C THR A 81 -11.22 17.63 8.81
N ILE A 82 -12.55 17.76 8.84
CA ILE A 82 -13.48 16.68 8.51
C ILE A 82 -13.30 16.25 7.06
N GLU A 83 -13.21 17.19 6.11
CA GLU A 83 -13.00 16.85 4.70
C GLU A 83 -11.63 16.21 4.46
N GLN A 84 -10.56 16.69 5.11
CA GLN A 84 -9.25 16.04 5.06
C GLN A 84 -9.29 14.61 5.60
N LEU A 85 -9.99 14.37 6.72
CA LEU A 85 -10.15 13.04 7.30
C LEU A 85 -10.99 12.12 6.39
N LYS A 86 -12.06 12.64 5.76
CA LYS A 86 -12.85 11.88 4.79
C LYS A 86 -12.02 11.48 3.58
N GLU A 87 -11.19 12.37 3.04
CA GLU A 87 -10.33 12.06 1.90
C GLU A 87 -9.30 10.98 2.25
N LYS A 88 -8.65 11.11 3.42
CA LYS A 88 -7.74 10.08 3.93
C LYS A 88 -8.44 8.74 4.12
N ASN A 89 -9.68 8.74 4.61
CA ASN A 89 -10.44 7.51 4.80
C ASN A 89 -10.77 6.84 3.46
N ARG A 90 -11.24 7.61 2.45
CA ARG A 90 -11.46 7.11 1.09
C ARG A 90 -10.19 6.51 0.49
N GLU A 91 -9.04 7.14 0.72
CA GLU A 91 -7.77 6.62 0.21
C GLU A 91 -7.33 5.34 0.93
N LEU A 92 -7.50 5.25 2.25
CA LEU A 92 -7.25 4.02 3.01
C LEU A 92 -8.19 2.89 2.58
N GLU A 93 -9.46 3.18 2.32
CA GLU A 93 -10.42 2.21 1.78
C GLU A 93 -9.98 1.69 0.41
N ARG A 94 -9.52 2.57 -0.50
CA ARG A 94 -8.94 2.17 -1.80
C ARG A 94 -7.71 1.28 -1.62
N LYS A 95 -6.77 1.66 -0.74
CA LYS A 95 -5.56 0.87 -0.45
C LYS A 95 -5.90 -0.50 0.11
N ASN A 96 -6.86 -0.59 1.03
CA ASN A 96 -7.35 -1.87 1.55
C ASN A 96 -7.95 -2.74 0.45
N ALA A 97 -8.77 -2.19 -0.44
CA ALA A 97 -9.35 -2.95 -1.55
C ALA A 97 -8.27 -3.53 -2.48
N ILE A 98 -7.21 -2.77 -2.76
CA ILE A 98 -6.07 -3.25 -3.55
C ILE A 98 -5.34 -4.38 -2.81
N LEU A 99 -5.00 -4.19 -1.53
CA LEU A 99 -4.30 -5.22 -0.74
C LEU A 99 -5.13 -6.50 -0.60
N ASP A 100 -6.45 -6.39 -0.43
CA ASP A 100 -7.36 -7.52 -0.40
C ASP A 100 -7.37 -8.28 -1.74
N SER A 101 -7.36 -7.55 -2.86
CA SER A 101 -7.30 -8.15 -4.20
C SER A 101 -5.97 -8.87 -4.44
N GLN A 102 -4.86 -8.27 -4.04
CA GLN A 102 -3.52 -8.87 -4.12
C GLN A 102 -3.43 -10.11 -3.23
N THR A 103 -3.95 -10.05 -2.00
CA THR A 103 -4.00 -11.19 -1.09
C THR A 103 -4.80 -12.35 -1.69
N ARG A 104 -5.92 -12.08 -2.36
CA ARG A 104 -6.69 -13.12 -3.07
C ARG A 104 -5.90 -13.73 -4.22
N SER A 105 -5.21 -12.89 -5.01
CA SER A 105 -4.34 -13.34 -6.10
C SER A 105 -3.21 -14.24 -5.59
N PHE A 106 -2.45 -13.80 -4.59
CA PHE A 106 -1.35 -14.57 -3.99
C PHE A 106 -1.83 -15.87 -3.34
N ASN A 107 -3.00 -15.88 -2.70
CA ASN A 107 -3.56 -17.13 -2.18
C ASN A 107 -3.94 -18.11 -3.31
N SER A 108 -4.40 -17.60 -4.46
CA SER A 108 -4.68 -18.44 -5.62
C SER A 108 -3.39 -19.03 -6.20
N THR A 109 -2.35 -18.20 -6.40
CA THR A 109 -1.06 -18.67 -6.92
C THR A 109 -0.40 -19.66 -5.96
N LEU A 110 -0.45 -19.41 -4.65
CA LEU A 110 0.06 -20.30 -3.63
C LEU A 110 -0.63 -21.67 -3.69
N ARG A 111 -1.97 -21.72 -3.82
CA ARG A 111 -2.69 -22.99 -3.98
C ARG A 111 -2.28 -23.75 -5.25
N THR A 112 -2.09 -23.04 -6.36
CA THR A 112 -1.63 -23.65 -7.62
C THR A 112 -0.23 -24.24 -7.48
N VAL A 113 0.70 -23.50 -6.86
CA VAL A 113 2.07 -23.96 -6.60
C VAL A 113 2.10 -25.12 -5.61
N GLU A 114 1.27 -25.09 -4.56
CA GLU A 114 1.14 -26.21 -3.63
C GLU A 114 0.62 -27.47 -4.33
N ALA A 115 -0.37 -27.33 -5.21
CA ALA A 115 -0.92 -28.44 -5.98
C ALA A 115 0.14 -29.03 -6.92
N SER A 116 0.91 -28.21 -7.65
CA SER A 116 1.98 -28.68 -8.54
C SER A 116 3.13 -29.33 -7.75
N ALA A 117 3.52 -28.76 -6.63
CA ALA A 117 4.54 -29.36 -5.75
C ALA A 117 4.10 -30.72 -5.20
N ASN A 118 2.82 -30.88 -4.87
CA ASN A 118 2.28 -32.18 -4.45
C ASN A 118 2.23 -33.19 -5.61
N ALA A 119 1.87 -32.77 -6.82
CA ALA A 119 1.92 -33.63 -8.00
C ALA A 119 3.34 -34.14 -8.27
N LEU A 120 4.34 -33.25 -8.26
CA LEU A 120 5.75 -33.61 -8.41
C LEU A 120 6.24 -34.57 -7.32
N ARG A 121 5.81 -34.37 -6.06
CA ARG A 121 6.12 -35.32 -4.97
C ARG A 121 5.52 -36.70 -5.22
N HIS A 122 4.29 -36.78 -5.74
CA HIS A 122 3.67 -38.05 -6.09
C HIS A 122 4.39 -38.75 -7.25
N GLU A 123 4.80 -38.01 -8.28
CA GLU A 123 5.60 -38.54 -9.39
C GLU A 123 6.96 -39.03 -8.93
N ALA A 124 7.66 -38.27 -8.09
CA ALA A 124 8.93 -38.68 -7.51
C ALA A 124 8.80 -39.98 -6.69
N ALA A 125 7.72 -40.12 -5.91
CA ALA A 125 7.44 -41.34 -5.15
C ALA A 125 7.15 -42.54 -6.06
N ARG A 126 6.40 -42.33 -7.15
CA ARG A 126 6.13 -43.35 -8.18
C ARG A 126 7.42 -43.78 -8.89
N LEU A 127 8.26 -42.84 -9.32
CA LEU A 127 9.55 -43.11 -9.96
C LEU A 127 10.50 -43.87 -9.03
N LYS A 128 10.55 -43.50 -7.75
CA LYS A 128 11.33 -44.21 -6.73
C LYS A 128 10.89 -45.67 -6.59
N THR A 129 9.58 -45.92 -6.65
CA THR A 129 9.01 -47.28 -6.59
C THR A 129 9.34 -48.06 -7.85
N LEU A 130 9.18 -47.45 -9.03
CA LEU A 130 9.54 -48.06 -10.31
C LEU A 130 11.02 -48.42 -10.38
N LEU A 131 11.91 -47.53 -9.93
CA LEU A 131 13.34 -47.77 -9.88
C LEU A 131 13.68 -48.96 -8.96
N ALA A 132 13.01 -49.10 -7.82
CA ALA A 132 13.16 -50.25 -6.94
C ALA A 132 12.74 -51.56 -7.64
N GLN A 133 11.61 -51.54 -8.36
CA GLN A 133 11.15 -52.70 -9.15
C GLN A 133 12.15 -53.10 -10.24
N VAL A 134 12.65 -52.14 -11.02
CA VAL A 134 13.65 -52.38 -12.07
C VAL A 134 14.94 -52.96 -11.48
N ARG A 135 15.41 -52.43 -10.35
CA ARG A 135 16.58 -52.99 -9.64
C ARG A 135 16.35 -54.43 -9.20
N THR A 136 15.18 -54.74 -8.63
CA THR A 136 14.82 -56.11 -8.24
C THR A 136 14.71 -57.04 -9.45
N GLN A 137 14.11 -56.58 -10.55
CA GLN A 137 14.00 -57.34 -11.80
C GLN A 137 15.38 -57.65 -12.38
N CYS A 138 16.25 -56.65 -12.51
CA CYS A 138 17.62 -56.81 -12.99
C CYS A 138 18.42 -57.80 -12.12
N ALA A 139 18.31 -57.69 -10.78
CA ALA A 139 18.95 -58.63 -9.87
C ALA A 139 18.45 -60.08 -10.07
N ASN A 140 17.15 -60.27 -10.33
CA ASN A 140 16.58 -61.58 -10.61
C ASN A 140 17.04 -62.14 -11.96
N ASP A 141 17.15 -61.30 -12.99
CA ASP A 141 17.60 -61.74 -14.31
C ASP A 141 19.09 -62.09 -14.32
N ILE A 142 19.92 -61.37 -13.54
CA ILE A 142 21.32 -61.76 -13.28
C ILE A 142 21.36 -63.16 -12.65
N ARG A 143 20.60 -63.40 -11.57
CA ARG A 143 20.56 -64.73 -10.92
C ARG A 143 20.11 -65.84 -11.88
N LYS A 144 19.11 -65.59 -12.73
CA LYS A 144 18.66 -66.57 -13.73
C LYS A 144 19.76 -66.87 -14.76
N ARG A 145 20.47 -65.84 -15.24
CA ARG A 145 21.62 -66.00 -16.14
C ARG A 145 22.74 -66.78 -15.47
N ASP A 146 23.06 -66.48 -14.21
CA ASP A 146 24.07 -67.20 -13.45
C ASP A 146 23.72 -68.69 -13.30
N ILE A 147 22.46 -69.02 -13.01
CA ILE A 147 21.98 -70.41 -12.96
C ILE A 147 22.10 -71.10 -14.32
N GLN A 148 21.76 -70.43 -15.43
CA GLN A 148 21.91 -71.01 -16.78
C GLN A 148 23.39 -71.25 -17.12
N ILE A 149 24.26 -70.29 -16.83
CA ILE A 149 25.70 -70.41 -17.01
C ILE A 149 26.23 -71.59 -16.19
N GLN A 150 25.79 -71.74 -14.93
CA GLN A 150 26.19 -72.84 -14.08
C GLN A 150 25.73 -74.20 -14.65
N LYS A 151 24.49 -74.32 -15.13
CA LYS A 151 24.00 -75.53 -15.83
C LYS A 151 24.79 -75.85 -17.10
N MET A 152 25.16 -74.85 -17.89
CA MET A 152 25.98 -75.04 -19.09
C MET A 152 27.40 -75.50 -18.73
N LYS A 153 28.01 -74.90 -17.69
CA LYS A 153 29.30 -75.32 -17.15
C LYS A 153 29.27 -76.77 -16.69
N GLU A 154 28.25 -77.17 -15.93
CA GLU A 154 28.08 -78.56 -15.48
C GLU A 154 28.04 -79.53 -16.67
N ARG A 155 27.24 -79.24 -17.72
CA ARG A 155 27.19 -80.06 -18.95
C ARG A 155 28.53 -80.19 -19.65
N LEU A 156 29.29 -79.10 -19.77
CA LEU A 156 30.63 -79.12 -20.36
C LEU A 156 31.59 -79.97 -19.52
N THR A 157 31.52 -79.87 -18.19
CA THR A 157 32.37 -80.69 -17.30
C THR A 157 31.98 -82.17 -17.28
N ASP A 158 30.68 -82.50 -17.36
CA ASP A 158 30.21 -83.89 -17.48
C ASP A 158 30.57 -84.51 -18.83
N SER A 159 30.52 -83.72 -19.91
CA SER A 159 31.04 -84.10 -21.23
C SER A 159 32.56 -84.30 -21.23
N SER A 160 33.29 -83.64 -20.33
CA SER A 160 34.74 -83.78 -20.19
C SER A 160 35.16 -84.96 -19.30
N LYS A 161 34.29 -85.44 -18.38
CA LYS A 161 34.59 -86.54 -17.45
C LYS A 161 34.26 -87.93 -18.00
N ARG A 162 33.39 -88.04 -19.02
CA ARG A 162 33.23 -89.27 -19.81
C ARG A 162 34.18 -89.19 -21.01
N GLY A 163 35.34 -89.83 -20.88
CA GLY A 163 36.39 -89.81 -21.90
C GLY A 163 35.90 -90.18 -23.30
N ARG A 164 36.47 -89.49 -24.31
CA ARG A 164 36.44 -89.78 -25.76
C ARG A 164 35.07 -90.23 -26.32
N ALA A 165 34.27 -89.26 -26.77
CA ALA A 165 33.48 -89.43 -27.98
C ALA A 165 34.18 -88.62 -29.10
N PRO A 166 34.19 -89.11 -30.36
CA PRO A 166 35.01 -88.52 -31.40
C PRO A 166 34.55 -87.09 -31.67
N MET A 167 35.54 -86.23 -31.97
CA MET A 167 35.34 -84.92 -32.55
C MET A 167 34.23 -85.01 -33.60
N ALA A 168 33.05 -84.45 -33.30
CA ALA A 168 32.04 -84.21 -34.30
C ALA A 168 32.64 -83.15 -35.23
N HIS A 169 33.21 -83.64 -36.33
CA HIS A 169 33.52 -82.89 -37.52
C HIS A 169 32.38 -81.89 -37.78
N ILE A 170 32.68 -80.58 -37.65
CA ILE A 170 31.81 -79.54 -38.18
C ILE A 170 31.93 -79.64 -39.69
N THR A 171 31.08 -80.48 -40.28
CA THR A 171 30.82 -80.47 -41.71
C THR A 171 30.04 -79.18 -41.96
N VAL A 172 30.65 -78.22 -42.63
CA VAL A 172 29.91 -77.22 -43.40
C VAL A 172 29.16 -78.00 -44.48
N ILE A 173 27.93 -78.42 -44.17
CA ILE A 173 27.02 -78.99 -45.15
C ILE A 173 26.55 -77.81 -45.99
N GLY A 174 27.18 -77.67 -47.15
CA GLY A 174 26.59 -76.95 -48.27
C GLY A 174 25.18 -77.48 -48.50
N ALA A 175 24.25 -76.55 -48.61
CA ALA A 175 22.85 -76.80 -48.93
C ALA A 175 22.74 -77.78 -50.11
N SER A 176 22.22 -78.99 -49.84
CA SER A 176 21.75 -79.86 -50.91
C SER A 176 20.23 -79.95 -50.86
N LYS A 177 19.69 -79.72 -52.05
CA LYS A 177 18.30 -79.83 -52.47
C LYS A 177 17.73 -81.22 -52.16
N GLY A 178 16.42 -81.26 -51.85
CA GLY A 178 15.59 -82.45 -51.96
C GLY A 178 14.56 -82.56 -50.82
N SER A 179 13.42 -81.87 -50.89
CA SER A 179 12.19 -82.36 -51.52
C SER A 179 11.21 -82.95 -50.50
N VAL A 180 10.30 -82.12 -50.00
CA VAL A 180 8.93 -82.53 -49.65
C VAL A 180 7.98 -81.62 -50.40
N LEU A 181 7.49 -82.17 -51.51
CA LEU A 181 6.18 -81.99 -52.13
C LEU A 181 5.25 -80.95 -51.47
N GLY A 182 4.88 -79.92 -52.24
CA GLY A 182 3.75 -79.06 -51.89
C GLY A 182 3.71 -77.73 -52.60
N GLY A 183 3.40 -77.74 -53.91
CA GLY A 183 2.58 -76.73 -54.57
C GLY A 183 3.12 -75.30 -54.76
N GLY A 184 3.27 -74.92 -56.02
CA GLY A 184 2.87 -73.58 -56.48
C GLY A 184 3.98 -72.53 -56.61
N GLU A 185 4.22 -72.14 -57.87
CA GLU A 185 4.54 -70.76 -58.30
C GLU A 185 5.92 -70.22 -57.84
N ASP A 186 6.97 -70.41 -58.62
CA ASP A 186 7.32 -69.61 -59.80
C ASP A 186 7.43 -68.09 -59.50
N GLY A 187 8.68 -67.61 -59.42
CA GLY A 187 9.08 -66.25 -59.80
C GLY A 187 8.74 -65.07 -58.89
N THR A 188 9.36 -64.90 -57.71
CA THR A 188 9.41 -63.55 -57.06
C THR A 188 10.55 -63.31 -56.04
N ALA A 189 11.65 -64.07 -56.05
CA ALA A 189 12.65 -63.97 -54.98
C ALA A 189 13.66 -62.80 -55.10
N THR A 190 13.70 -62.08 -56.22
CA THR A 190 14.62 -60.93 -56.42
C THR A 190 14.03 -59.58 -56.00
N THR A 191 12.71 -59.48 -55.78
CA THR A 191 12.07 -58.25 -55.27
C THR A 191 12.04 -58.21 -53.74
N ALA A 192 12.12 -59.36 -53.06
CA ALA A 192 12.06 -59.42 -51.59
C ALA A 192 13.28 -58.79 -50.88
N ALA A 193 14.49 -58.94 -51.44
CA ALA A 193 15.70 -58.32 -50.89
C ALA A 193 15.77 -56.80 -51.18
N GLY A 194 15.30 -56.38 -52.35
CA GLY A 194 15.16 -54.96 -52.70
C GLY A 194 14.09 -54.25 -51.87
N ASN A 195 12.99 -54.96 -51.58
CA ASN A 195 11.94 -54.47 -50.68
C ASN A 195 12.41 -54.41 -49.21
N SER A 196 13.30 -55.31 -48.76
CA SER A 196 13.87 -55.25 -47.41
C SER A 196 14.81 -54.04 -47.24
N LEU A 197 15.68 -53.77 -48.20
CA LEU A 197 16.57 -52.60 -48.12
C LEU A 197 15.80 -51.29 -48.28
N ALA A 198 14.81 -51.26 -49.18
CA ALA A 198 13.91 -50.12 -49.33
C ALA A 198 13.08 -49.90 -48.06
N ALA A 199 12.58 -50.96 -47.42
CA ALA A 199 11.90 -50.88 -46.12
C ALA A 199 12.82 -50.36 -45.02
N ASP A 200 14.03 -50.93 -44.87
CA ASP A 200 15.03 -50.47 -43.88
C ASP A 200 15.43 -49.00 -44.09
N THR A 201 15.55 -48.56 -45.34
CA THR A 201 15.86 -47.15 -45.68
C THR A 201 14.69 -46.23 -45.35
N THR A 202 13.46 -46.69 -45.61
CA THR A 202 12.23 -45.94 -45.30
C THR A 202 12.04 -45.84 -43.79
N ASP A 203 12.30 -46.91 -43.04
CA ASP A 203 12.24 -46.93 -41.58
C ASP A 203 13.31 -46.01 -40.97
N PHE A 204 14.53 -46.02 -41.51
CA PHE A 204 15.60 -45.11 -41.09
C PHE A 204 15.26 -43.64 -41.37
N LEU A 205 14.78 -43.32 -42.58
CA LEU A 205 14.38 -41.96 -42.93
C LEU A 205 13.18 -41.48 -42.10
N THR A 206 12.22 -42.36 -41.83
CA THR A 206 11.08 -42.05 -40.96
C THR A 206 11.56 -41.75 -39.55
N THR A 207 12.41 -42.61 -38.98
CA THR A 207 12.99 -42.41 -37.64
C THR A 207 13.83 -41.13 -37.56
N LEU A 208 14.61 -40.83 -38.60
CA LEU A 208 15.40 -39.61 -38.68
C LEU A 208 14.51 -38.36 -38.82
N SER A 209 13.49 -38.41 -39.67
CA SER A 209 12.53 -37.31 -39.85
C SER A 209 11.76 -37.02 -38.56
N GLN A 210 11.39 -38.07 -37.82
CA GLN A 210 10.73 -37.95 -36.54
C GLN A 210 11.68 -37.39 -35.48
N GLY A 211 12.94 -37.85 -35.44
CA GLY A 211 13.95 -37.28 -34.55
C GLY A 211 14.22 -35.80 -34.81
N LEU A 212 14.30 -35.39 -36.08
CA LEU A 212 14.46 -33.98 -36.45
C LEU A 212 13.21 -33.14 -36.12
N ALA A 213 12.01 -33.71 -36.27
CA ALA A 213 10.76 -33.03 -35.89
C ALA A 213 10.68 -32.84 -34.36
N ASP A 214 10.96 -33.89 -33.59
CA ASP A 214 10.98 -33.84 -32.12
C ASP A 214 12.05 -32.87 -31.60
N GLU A 215 13.22 -32.80 -32.24
CA GLU A 215 14.27 -31.85 -31.88
C GLU A 215 13.85 -30.40 -32.21
N ASN A 216 13.25 -30.16 -33.37
CA ASN A 216 12.71 -28.85 -33.72
C ASN A 216 11.60 -28.39 -32.77
N ASP A 217 10.70 -29.28 -32.36
CA ASP A 217 9.65 -28.98 -31.38
C ASP A 217 10.24 -28.62 -30.01
N ASN A 218 11.28 -29.35 -29.58
CA ASN A 218 12.02 -29.03 -28.35
C ASN A 218 12.72 -27.67 -28.43
N LEU A 219 13.30 -27.32 -29.59
CA LEU A 219 13.93 -26.01 -29.81
C LEU A 219 12.89 -24.88 -29.78
N ILE A 220 11.75 -25.06 -30.43
CA ILE A 220 10.65 -24.09 -30.40
C ILE A 220 10.14 -23.90 -28.96
N ALA A 221 9.97 -24.99 -28.21
CA ALA A 221 9.56 -24.93 -26.80
C ALA A 221 10.58 -24.18 -25.93
N LEU A 222 11.87 -24.44 -26.13
CA LEU A 222 12.94 -23.74 -25.41
C LEU A 222 12.92 -22.23 -25.72
N ILE A 223 12.83 -21.86 -27.00
CA ILE A 223 12.81 -20.45 -27.40
C ILE A 223 11.59 -19.75 -26.82
N ARG A 224 10.39 -20.34 -26.90
CA ARG A 224 9.18 -19.78 -26.26
C ARG A 224 9.35 -19.61 -24.76
N GLN A 225 9.93 -20.58 -24.07
CA GLN A 225 10.25 -20.46 -22.65
C GLN A 225 11.21 -19.29 -22.38
N THR A 226 12.28 -19.14 -23.17
CA THR A 226 13.20 -18.00 -23.02
C THR A 226 12.50 -16.66 -23.27
N LEU A 227 11.61 -16.61 -24.25
CA LEU A 227 10.86 -15.42 -24.62
C LEU A 227 9.89 -15.01 -23.51
N SER A 228 9.16 -15.96 -22.91
CA SER A 228 8.33 -15.72 -21.73
C SER A 228 9.15 -15.26 -20.53
N THR A 229 10.32 -15.86 -20.27
CA THR A 229 11.19 -15.38 -19.17
C THR A 229 11.70 -13.95 -19.40
N LEU A 230 12.07 -13.60 -20.63
CA LEU A 230 12.52 -12.25 -20.98
C LEU A 230 11.36 -11.23 -20.89
N LYS A 231 10.17 -11.57 -21.39
CA LYS A 231 8.95 -10.76 -21.24
C LYS A 231 8.61 -10.56 -19.75
N THR A 232 8.69 -11.61 -18.94
CA THR A 232 8.48 -11.54 -17.48
C THR A 232 9.48 -10.61 -16.79
N ILE A 233 10.77 -10.68 -17.13
CA ILE A 233 11.82 -9.80 -16.57
C ILE A 233 11.58 -8.34 -16.95
N GLN A 234 11.06 -8.09 -18.16
CA GLN A 234 10.73 -6.74 -18.64
C GLN A 234 9.37 -6.23 -18.14
N GLY A 235 8.55 -7.07 -17.50
CA GLY A 235 7.19 -6.72 -17.09
C GLY A 235 6.18 -6.61 -18.25
N LEU A 236 6.50 -7.18 -19.41
CA LEU A 236 5.59 -7.28 -20.55
C LEU A 236 4.61 -8.45 -20.34
N PRO A 237 3.34 -8.32 -20.72
CA PRO A 237 2.38 -9.42 -20.64
C PRO A 237 2.81 -10.56 -21.57
N ASP A 238 2.74 -11.80 -21.06
CA ASP A 238 2.85 -13.01 -21.87
C ASP A 238 1.55 -13.16 -22.68
N ASP A 239 1.54 -12.54 -23.86
CA ASP A 239 0.44 -12.71 -24.82
C ASP A 239 0.62 -14.03 -25.59
N ASP A 240 0.54 -15.14 -24.87
CA ASP A 240 0.57 -16.50 -25.44
C ASP A 240 -0.87 -17.05 -25.63
N GLY A 241 -1.87 -16.15 -25.69
CA GLY A 241 -3.29 -16.52 -25.55
C GLY A 241 -4.26 -16.06 -26.62
N LEU A 242 -3.91 -15.14 -27.52
CA LEU A 242 -4.89 -14.50 -28.41
C LEU A 242 -4.34 -14.20 -29.82
N HIS A 243 -4.08 -15.25 -30.60
CA HIS A 243 -4.22 -15.18 -32.07
C HIS A 243 -4.32 -16.57 -32.71
N ALA A 244 -5.28 -17.38 -32.23
CA ALA A 244 -6.01 -18.23 -33.16
C ALA A 244 -7.09 -17.34 -33.77
N THR A 245 -6.75 -16.66 -34.87
CA THR A 245 -7.71 -15.97 -35.73
C THR A 245 -8.74 -16.99 -36.16
N GLN A 246 -9.88 -16.95 -35.49
CA GLN A 246 -11.10 -17.67 -35.82
C GLN A 246 -11.78 -16.97 -37.00
N GLU A 247 -11.09 -16.87 -38.14
CA GLU A 247 -11.67 -16.44 -39.42
C GLU A 247 -10.85 -17.12 -40.51
N ASP A 248 -11.15 -18.40 -40.77
CA ASP A 248 -10.95 -19.13 -42.03
C ASP A 248 -11.26 -20.61 -41.76
N ALA A 249 -12.55 -20.88 -41.53
CA ALA A 249 -13.05 -22.24 -41.31
C ALA A 249 -14.09 -22.60 -42.37
N GLU A 250 -13.84 -22.26 -43.63
CA GLU A 250 -14.54 -22.84 -44.80
C GLU A 250 -13.59 -22.90 -45.99
N ASP A 251 -12.64 -23.84 -45.98
CA ASP A 251 -12.30 -24.66 -47.15
C ASP A 251 -11.10 -25.59 -46.88
N ALA A 252 -11.12 -26.72 -47.57
CA ALA A 252 -10.07 -27.74 -47.70
C ALA A 252 -10.08 -28.92 -46.70
N GLU A 253 -10.75 -29.99 -47.15
CA GLU A 253 -10.36 -31.39 -46.93
C GLU A 253 -8.85 -31.60 -47.16
N ASN A 254 -8.00 -31.39 -46.15
CA ASN A 254 -6.63 -31.93 -46.13
C ASN A 254 -6.09 -31.97 -44.69
N PRO A 255 -5.78 -33.13 -44.10
CA PRO A 255 -5.35 -33.21 -42.69
C PRO A 255 -3.84 -32.96 -42.51
N VAL A 256 -3.20 -32.16 -43.37
CA VAL A 256 -1.76 -31.88 -43.30
C VAL A 256 -1.50 -30.38 -43.50
N ALA A 257 -0.87 -29.79 -42.49
CA ALA A 257 -0.24 -28.46 -42.42
C ALA A 257 -1.11 -27.23 -42.12
N ALA A 258 -1.38 -27.01 -40.83
CA ALA A 258 -1.11 -25.70 -40.26
C ALA A 258 0.31 -25.77 -39.63
N PRO A 259 1.28 -24.91 -40.00
CA PRO A 259 2.60 -24.99 -39.41
C PRO A 259 2.54 -24.69 -37.90
N PRO A 260 3.33 -25.36 -37.06
CA PRO A 260 3.68 -24.80 -35.75
C PRO A 260 4.32 -23.43 -36.00
N ALA A 261 3.94 -22.40 -35.22
CA ALA A 261 4.35 -20.98 -35.39
C ALA A 261 5.58 -20.78 -36.27
N SER A 262 5.42 -20.13 -37.43
CA SER A 262 6.50 -19.91 -38.40
C SER A 262 7.74 -19.36 -37.70
N PHE A 263 8.90 -19.93 -38.01
CA PHE A 263 10.20 -19.51 -37.48
C PHE A 263 10.38 -17.98 -37.52
N ASP A 264 9.94 -17.34 -38.60
CA ASP A 264 10.00 -15.89 -38.78
C ASP A 264 9.26 -15.12 -37.68
N ALA A 265 8.06 -15.57 -37.29
CA ALA A 265 7.27 -14.94 -36.23
C ALA A 265 7.94 -15.08 -34.85
N LEU A 266 8.56 -16.23 -34.58
CA LEU A 266 9.30 -16.45 -33.34
C LEU A 266 10.59 -15.62 -33.29
N SER A 267 11.23 -15.43 -34.45
CA SER A 267 12.42 -14.59 -34.60
C SER A 267 12.08 -13.11 -34.40
N ASP A 268 11.00 -12.63 -35.02
CA ASP A 268 10.52 -11.26 -34.86
C ASP A 268 10.15 -10.93 -33.40
N ASP A 269 9.47 -11.85 -32.71
CA ASP A 269 9.16 -11.70 -31.29
C ASP A 269 10.42 -11.65 -30.42
N LEU A 270 11.41 -12.50 -30.71
CA LEU A 270 12.68 -12.51 -29.97
C LEU A 270 13.45 -11.20 -30.19
N GLU A 271 13.53 -10.73 -31.43
CA GLU A 271 14.20 -9.48 -31.77
C GLU A 271 13.50 -8.27 -31.14
N GLY A 272 12.17 -8.25 -31.11
CA GLY A 272 11.38 -7.20 -30.45
C GLY A 272 11.61 -7.15 -28.94
N VAL A 273 11.62 -8.30 -28.27
CA VAL A 273 11.88 -8.39 -26.82
C VAL A 273 13.33 -7.98 -26.49
N LEU A 274 14.30 -8.37 -27.31
CA LEU A 274 15.70 -7.97 -27.13
C LEU A 274 15.91 -6.47 -27.39
N TYR A 275 15.22 -5.90 -28.38
CA TYR A 275 15.24 -4.47 -28.64
C TYR A 275 14.65 -3.68 -27.46
N SER A 276 13.51 -4.12 -26.93
CA SER A 276 12.90 -3.56 -25.72
C SER A 276 13.84 -3.61 -24.51
N LEU A 277 14.55 -4.73 -24.29
CA LEU A 277 15.54 -4.85 -23.22
C LEU A 277 16.68 -3.84 -23.37
N LYS A 278 17.18 -3.71 -24.60
CA LYS A 278 18.25 -2.77 -24.94
C LYS A 278 17.81 -1.33 -24.69
N GLU A 279 16.57 -0.98 -25.04
CA GLU A 279 16.02 0.33 -24.78
C GLU A 279 15.89 0.59 -23.27
N LEU A 280 15.36 -0.36 -22.51
CA LEU A 280 15.20 -0.25 -21.05
C LEU A 280 16.53 -0.09 -20.32
N LEU A 281 17.57 -0.81 -20.75
CA LEU A 281 18.94 -0.67 -20.22
C LEU A 281 19.60 0.66 -20.60
N ASN A 282 19.21 1.25 -21.73
CA ASN A 282 19.74 2.55 -22.19
C ASN A 282 18.91 3.74 -21.69
N GLN A 283 17.80 3.51 -20.98
CA GLN A 283 17.04 4.59 -20.36
C GLN A 283 17.84 5.19 -19.19
N PRO A 284 17.89 6.52 -19.06
CA PRO A 284 18.61 7.20 -17.97
C PRO A 284 18.03 6.92 -16.57
N ASN A 285 16.90 6.22 -16.49
CA ASN A 285 16.25 5.81 -15.25
C ASN A 285 16.72 4.42 -14.76
N TYR A 286 17.51 3.70 -15.54
CA TYR A 286 18.07 2.42 -15.12
C TYR A 286 19.30 2.66 -14.26
N VAL A 287 19.09 2.69 -12.95
CA VAL A 287 20.13 2.94 -11.95
C VAL A 287 20.47 1.62 -11.25
N PRO A 288 21.76 1.26 -11.11
CA PRO A 288 22.16 0.07 -10.35
C PRO A 288 21.57 0.08 -8.94
N LEU A 289 21.17 -1.11 -8.45
CA LEU A 289 20.54 -1.26 -7.13
C LEU A 289 21.38 -0.67 -5.97
N GLU A 290 22.71 -0.65 -6.13
CA GLU A 290 23.63 -0.07 -5.15
C GLU A 290 23.53 1.46 -5.08
N GLU A 291 23.52 2.14 -6.23
CA GLU A 291 23.31 3.59 -6.30
C GLU A 291 21.90 4.00 -5.83
N LEU A 292 20.89 3.14 -6.08
CA LEU A 292 19.55 3.35 -5.53
C LEU A 292 19.54 3.25 -4.00
N ALA A 293 20.23 2.26 -3.43
CA ALA A 293 20.36 2.09 -1.99
C ALA A 293 21.12 3.26 -1.32
N GLU A 294 22.16 3.78 -1.99
CA GLU A 294 22.88 4.98 -1.55
C GLU A 294 21.97 6.22 -1.57
N ARG A 295 21.17 6.40 -2.63
CA ARG A 295 20.20 7.49 -2.71
C ARG A 295 19.12 7.38 -1.64
N ASP A 296 18.58 6.19 -1.41
CA ASP A 296 17.58 5.96 -0.37
C ASP A 296 18.16 6.22 1.04
N ALA A 297 19.43 5.86 1.27
CA ALA A 297 20.12 6.17 2.52
C ALA A 297 20.33 7.68 2.72
N GLU A 298 20.72 8.42 1.67
CA GLU A 298 20.86 9.88 1.77
C GLU A 298 19.50 10.56 1.92
N ILE A 299 18.45 10.09 1.24
CA ILE A 299 17.08 10.57 1.44
C ILE A 299 16.65 10.36 2.89
N ALA A 300 16.87 9.17 3.46
CA ALA A 300 16.54 8.89 4.85
C ALA A 300 17.31 9.79 5.82
N ARG A 301 18.59 10.04 5.55
CA ARG A 301 19.44 10.95 6.32
C ARG A 301 18.95 12.40 6.24
N LEU A 302 18.59 12.87 5.05
CA LEU A 302 18.05 14.21 4.83
C LEU A 302 16.70 14.39 5.52
N VAL A 303 15.83 13.38 5.46
CA VAL A 303 14.55 13.38 6.19
C VAL A 303 14.79 13.48 7.70
N ALA A 304 15.68 12.66 8.25
CA ALA A 304 16.02 12.72 9.68
C ALA A 304 16.58 14.09 10.08
N LYS A 305 17.47 14.67 9.27
CA LYS A 305 18.00 16.03 9.49
C LYS A 305 16.87 17.07 9.43
N ASN A 306 15.97 16.95 8.47
CA ASN A 306 14.84 17.88 8.35
C ASN A 306 13.89 17.78 9.55
N GLU A 307 13.62 16.57 10.06
CA GLU A 307 12.84 16.40 11.29
C GLU A 307 13.51 17.04 12.51
N THR A 308 14.84 16.98 12.61
CA THR A 308 15.57 17.65 13.70
C THR A 308 15.43 19.17 13.58
N LEU A 309 15.58 19.71 12.37
CA LEU A 309 15.37 21.12 12.10
C LEU A 309 13.93 21.51 12.45
N GLU A 310 12.91 20.79 11.99
CA GLU A 310 11.52 21.07 12.34
C GLU A 310 11.28 21.10 13.86
N LYS A 311 11.89 20.19 14.63
CA LYS A 311 11.81 20.19 16.10
C LYS A 311 12.47 21.42 16.70
N GLU A 312 13.63 21.82 16.19
CA GLU A 312 14.34 23.03 16.63
C GLU A 312 13.57 24.30 16.27
N TRP A 313 13.03 24.38 15.06
CA TRP A 313 12.16 25.46 14.61
C TRP A 313 10.90 25.59 15.47
N LYS A 314 10.24 24.46 15.81
CA LYS A 314 9.10 24.46 16.74
C LYS A 314 9.48 24.99 18.12
N LYS A 315 10.63 24.57 18.67
CA LYS A 315 11.14 25.10 19.96
C LYS A 315 11.44 26.60 19.89
N ALA A 316 12.00 27.08 18.78
CA ALA A 316 12.24 28.51 18.58
C ALA A 316 10.94 29.32 18.57
N ILE A 317 9.91 28.81 17.88
CA ILE A 317 8.57 29.41 17.88
C ILE A 317 7.98 29.42 19.30
N GLU A 318 8.05 28.31 20.04
CA GLU A 318 7.59 28.24 21.43
C GLU A 318 8.30 29.24 22.34
N LEU A 319 9.60 29.46 22.13
CA LEU A 319 10.40 30.43 22.87
C LEU A 319 9.97 31.87 22.56
N VAL A 320 9.76 32.19 21.28
CA VAL A 320 9.22 33.49 20.83
C VAL A 320 7.80 33.72 21.37
N ASP A 321 6.94 32.72 21.34
CA ASP A 321 5.60 32.77 21.93
C ASP A 321 5.65 32.97 23.46
N GLY A 322 6.59 32.30 24.13
CA GLY A 322 6.85 32.48 25.56
C GLY A 322 7.28 33.92 25.86
N TRP A 323 8.22 34.46 25.08
CA TRP A 323 8.66 35.84 25.18
C TRP A 323 7.52 36.82 24.93
N ASN A 324 6.77 36.66 23.85
CA ASN A 324 5.60 37.49 23.53
C ASN A 324 4.54 37.44 24.63
N LYS A 325 4.27 36.28 25.23
CA LYS A 325 3.37 36.15 26.39
C LYS A 325 3.90 36.85 27.63
N THR A 326 5.20 36.78 27.92
CA THR A 326 5.79 37.46 29.08
C THR A 326 5.84 38.97 28.88
N LEU A 327 6.15 39.43 27.67
CA LEU A 327 6.19 40.83 27.30
C LEU A 327 4.77 41.41 27.29
N GLY A 328 3.80 40.71 26.72
CA GLY A 328 2.38 41.05 26.82
C GLY A 328 1.91 41.17 28.27
N ARG A 329 2.25 40.21 29.16
CA ARG A 329 1.95 40.30 30.59
C ARG A 329 2.66 41.46 31.30
N LYS A 330 3.86 41.86 30.86
CA LYS A 330 4.57 43.03 31.41
C LYS A 330 3.85 44.31 31.00
N PHE A 331 3.49 44.46 29.72
CA PHE A 331 2.69 45.58 29.22
C PHE A 331 1.32 45.66 29.87
N ASP A 332 0.62 44.54 30.06
CA ASP A 332 -0.67 44.51 30.77
C ASP A 332 -0.53 44.94 32.24
N LYS A 333 0.56 44.54 32.90
CA LYS A 333 0.87 44.95 34.28
C LYS A 333 1.26 46.42 34.37
N GLU A 334 1.97 46.97 33.40
CA GLU A 334 2.32 48.39 33.33
C GLU A 334 1.07 49.23 33.07
N ARG A 335 0.23 48.84 32.11
CA ARG A 335 -1.08 49.47 31.87
C ARG A 335 -2.02 49.39 33.08
N ALA A 336 -1.99 48.29 33.84
CA ALA A 336 -2.71 48.14 35.11
C ALA A 336 -2.12 48.97 36.27
N LYS A 337 -0.85 49.34 36.21
CA LYS A 337 -0.21 50.25 37.18
C LYS A 337 -0.48 51.71 36.81
N GLU A 338 -0.35 52.08 35.54
CA GLU A 338 -0.66 53.41 35.02
C GLU A 338 -2.13 53.77 35.22
N SER A 339 -3.06 52.82 35.11
CA SER A 339 -4.49 53.06 35.44
C SER A 339 -4.78 53.18 36.95
N LYS A 340 -3.87 52.74 37.83
CA LYS A 340 -4.00 52.87 39.29
C LYS A 340 -3.39 54.16 39.85
N VAL A 341 -2.46 54.78 39.15
CA VAL A 341 -1.87 56.09 39.51
C VAL A 341 -2.92 57.22 39.51
N PRO A 342 -3.79 57.41 38.48
CA PRO A 342 -4.78 58.48 38.48
C PRO A 342 -5.93 58.24 39.48
N ALA A 343 -6.12 57.00 39.96
CA ALA A 343 -7.13 56.69 40.97
C ALA A 343 -6.71 57.06 42.40
N LYS A 344 -5.40 57.02 42.72
CA LYS A 344 -4.88 57.50 44.01
C LYS A 344 -4.67 59.01 44.03
N GLU A 345 -4.31 59.61 42.90
CA GLU A 345 -4.14 61.07 42.79
C GLU A 345 -5.48 61.82 42.84
N ARG A 346 -6.56 61.25 42.27
CA ARG A 346 -7.92 61.80 42.38
C ARG A 346 -8.48 61.82 43.81
N LYS A 347 -8.06 60.90 44.69
CA LYS A 347 -8.45 60.92 46.12
C LYS A 347 -7.64 61.89 46.97
N ARG A 348 -6.48 62.37 46.49
CA ARG A 348 -5.67 63.39 47.17
C ARG A 348 -5.98 64.81 46.64
N GLY A 349 -6.33 64.94 45.36
CA GLY A 349 -6.77 66.20 44.74
C GLY A 349 -8.11 66.73 45.24
N GLN A 350 -9.05 65.85 45.65
CA GLN A 350 -10.34 66.30 46.24
C GLN A 350 -10.22 66.83 47.68
N ARG A 351 -9.11 66.57 48.38
CA ARG A 351 -8.81 67.22 49.67
C ARG A 351 -8.03 68.52 49.51
N ALA A 352 -7.23 68.66 48.44
CA ALA A 352 -6.47 69.88 48.17
C ALA A 352 -7.29 71.00 47.49
N LEU A 353 -8.41 70.67 46.83
CA LEU A 353 -9.27 71.68 46.17
C LEU A 353 -10.10 72.53 47.16
N ALA A 354 -10.22 72.12 48.42
CA ALA A 354 -10.89 72.91 49.46
C ALA A 354 -10.01 74.03 50.04
N ASP A 355 -8.68 73.92 49.90
CA ASP A 355 -7.71 74.87 50.48
C ASP A 355 -7.20 75.93 49.47
N ILE A 356 -7.47 75.77 48.17
CA ILE A 356 -6.94 76.66 47.10
C ILE A 356 -7.94 77.76 46.67
N VAL A 357 -9.19 77.74 47.14
CA VAL A 357 -10.17 78.82 46.84
C VAL A 357 -9.87 80.12 47.63
N ASN A 358 -8.84 80.15 48.48
CA ASN A 358 -8.51 81.30 49.33
C ASN A 358 -7.21 82.04 48.99
N SER A 359 -6.64 81.91 47.79
CA SER A 359 -5.62 82.88 47.34
C SER A 359 -5.56 83.08 45.83
N ARG A 360 -5.58 84.36 45.52
CA ARG A 360 -5.61 85.05 44.23
C ARG A 360 -4.24 85.11 43.57
N ASN A 361 -4.27 85.24 42.23
CA ASN A 361 -3.31 85.95 41.34
C ASN A 361 -1.93 85.27 41.19
N ASP A 362 -1.32 85.03 40.03
CA ASP A 362 -1.13 85.86 38.82
C ASP A 362 -0.48 85.03 37.68
N ALA A 363 -0.40 85.65 36.51
CA ALA A 363 -0.03 85.23 35.15
C ALA A 363 1.33 84.50 34.92
N ALA A 364 1.39 83.69 33.84
CA ALA A 364 2.12 83.97 32.57
C ALA A 364 2.58 82.70 31.82
N ALA A 365 2.29 82.65 30.51
CA ALA A 365 2.90 81.79 29.47
C ALA A 365 4.31 82.31 29.10
N PRO A 366 5.16 81.73 28.19
CA PRO A 366 4.81 81.01 26.94
C PRO A 366 5.79 79.91 26.39
N GLU A 367 5.39 79.35 25.22
CA GLU A 367 6.15 78.92 24.00
C GLU A 367 7.22 77.78 24.06
N GLU A 368 7.04 76.65 23.35
CA GLU A 368 7.30 76.29 21.93
C GLU A 368 8.76 75.88 21.60
N GLU A 369 8.94 74.66 21.08
CA GLU A 369 9.76 74.36 19.88
C GLU A 369 9.74 72.84 19.54
N GLU A 370 9.31 72.55 18.31
CA GLU A 370 9.39 71.26 17.61
C GLU A 370 10.77 71.08 16.95
N LYS A 371 11.32 69.87 16.93
CA LYS A 371 12.30 69.44 15.90
C LYS A 371 12.13 67.96 15.53
N GLU A 372 11.69 67.75 14.30
CA GLU A 372 11.87 66.53 13.51
C GLU A 372 13.30 66.47 12.95
N GLU A 373 13.92 65.28 12.90
CA GLU A 373 14.93 64.94 11.90
C GLU A 373 14.85 63.44 11.55
N GLU A 374 14.47 63.16 10.30
CA GLU A 374 14.66 61.89 9.60
C GLU A 374 16.13 61.72 9.16
N LYS A 375 16.64 60.49 9.09
CA LYS A 375 17.71 60.14 8.12
C LYS A 375 17.79 58.65 7.77
N GLU A 376 18.11 58.46 6.50
CA GLU A 376 18.02 57.28 5.63
C GLU A 376 18.92 56.06 5.93
N VAL A 377 18.39 54.95 5.42
CA VAL A 377 18.95 53.70 4.88
C VAL A 377 20.40 53.74 4.34
N ALA A 378 21.18 52.70 4.65
CA ALA A 378 22.24 52.20 3.79
C ALA A 378 22.40 50.67 3.92
N ASP A 379 22.21 49.99 2.79
CA ASP A 379 22.30 48.55 2.57
C ASP A 379 23.66 48.22 1.92
N LYS A 380 24.33 47.13 2.32
CA LYS A 380 25.43 46.50 1.55
C LYS A 380 25.56 44.99 1.87
N PRO A 381 25.68 44.13 0.83
CA PRO A 381 25.90 42.69 0.96
C PRO A 381 27.40 42.34 0.98
N VAL A 382 27.74 41.17 1.51
CA VAL A 382 29.08 40.56 1.39
C VAL A 382 28.91 39.11 0.92
N GLU A 383 29.25 38.88 -0.35
CA GLU A 383 29.65 37.57 -0.88
C GLU A 383 31.12 37.30 -0.56
N GLY A 384 31.48 36.02 -0.43
CA GLY A 384 32.86 35.58 -0.27
C GLY A 384 32.97 34.06 -0.28
N GLU A 385 33.10 33.49 -1.49
CA GLU A 385 33.60 32.14 -1.73
C GLU A 385 35.07 32.02 -1.31
N THR A 386 35.46 30.92 -0.66
CA THR A 386 36.77 30.28 -0.88
C THR A 386 36.68 28.76 -0.71
N ARG A 387 36.97 28.10 -1.83
CA ARG A 387 37.36 26.71 -2.06
C ARG A 387 38.57 26.28 -1.21
N ALA A 388 38.54 25.05 -0.67
CA ALA A 388 39.72 24.32 -0.23
C ALA A 388 39.54 22.81 -0.48
N GLU A 389 40.25 22.30 -1.49
CA GLU A 389 40.59 20.89 -1.67
C GLU A 389 41.63 20.49 -0.60
N CYS A 390 41.47 19.30 -0.01
CA CYS A 390 42.59 18.50 0.50
C CYS A 390 42.27 17.02 0.34
N ALA A 391 43.11 16.37 -0.46
CA ALA A 391 43.21 14.95 -0.68
C ALA A 391 43.50 14.15 0.60
N ASN A 392 43.07 12.90 0.63
CA ASN A 392 43.86 11.79 1.15
C ASN A 392 43.40 10.48 0.53
N ASP A 393 44.27 10.00 -0.36
CA ASP A 393 44.36 8.61 -0.79
C ASP A 393 44.63 7.69 0.39
N ARG A 394 44.00 6.50 0.39
CA ARG A 394 44.58 5.28 0.96
C ARG A 394 43.89 4.06 0.35
N ASP A 395 44.51 3.58 -0.71
CA ASP A 395 44.44 2.19 -1.16
C ASP A 395 45.08 1.28 -0.10
N GLU A 396 44.36 0.27 0.36
CA GLU A 396 44.94 -1.00 0.82
C GLU A 396 44.07 -2.15 0.30
N ASP A 397 44.45 -2.66 -0.87
CA ASP A 397 44.13 -4.01 -1.33
C ASP A 397 44.87 -5.01 -0.43
N MET A 398 44.14 -5.95 0.19
CA MET A 398 44.67 -7.28 0.56
C MET A 398 43.53 -8.30 0.50
N SER A 399 43.50 -9.02 -0.61
CA SER A 399 42.89 -10.33 -0.75
C SER A 399 43.40 -11.30 0.31
N ASP A 400 42.51 -12.08 0.94
CA ASP A 400 42.82 -13.48 1.24
C ASP A 400 41.56 -14.35 1.42
N VAL A 401 41.64 -15.49 0.76
CA VAL A 401 40.64 -16.55 0.59
C VAL A 401 40.53 -17.37 1.87
N GLN A 402 39.29 -17.63 2.34
CA GLN A 402 39.04 -18.83 3.14
C GLN A 402 37.68 -19.47 2.84
N LEU A 403 37.78 -20.42 1.92
CA LEU A 403 36.89 -21.53 1.64
C LEU A 403 36.60 -22.31 2.95
N LEU A 404 35.40 -22.18 3.51
CA LEU A 404 34.96 -23.06 4.60
C LEU A 404 34.17 -24.24 4.06
N VAL A 405 34.86 -25.36 4.14
CA VAL A 405 34.48 -26.74 3.86
C VAL A 405 33.20 -27.14 4.60
N VAL A 406 32.34 -27.84 3.85
CA VAL A 406 31.21 -28.63 4.33
C VAL A 406 31.72 -29.71 5.29
N GLU A 407 31.36 -29.63 6.58
CA GLU A 407 31.44 -30.78 7.49
C GLU A 407 30.06 -31.46 7.60
N GLU A 408 30.01 -32.68 7.04
CA GLU A 408 28.99 -33.67 7.33
C GLU A 408 28.97 -34.02 8.83
N SER A 409 27.82 -33.89 9.47
CA SER A 409 27.55 -34.58 10.74
C SER A 409 26.26 -35.41 10.66
N LYS A 410 26.40 -36.68 11.05
CA LYS A 410 25.44 -37.78 10.95
C LYS A 410 24.22 -37.62 11.90
N PRO A 411 23.11 -38.34 11.64
CA PRO A 411 21.81 -38.06 12.25
C PRO A 411 21.67 -38.67 13.65
N ALA A 412 21.03 -37.94 14.56
CA ALA A 412 20.62 -38.40 15.88
C ALA A 412 19.12 -38.77 15.91
N GLU A 413 18.82 -39.97 16.44
CA GLU A 413 17.48 -40.53 16.64
C GLU A 413 16.58 -39.72 17.60
N PRO A 414 15.25 -39.75 17.42
CA PRO A 414 14.31 -38.98 18.24
C PRO A 414 13.93 -39.70 19.55
N THR A 415 14.28 -39.08 20.68
CA THR A 415 13.84 -39.52 22.01
C THR A 415 12.47 -38.93 22.37
N ARG A 416 11.51 -39.82 22.64
CA ARG A 416 10.16 -39.56 23.19
C ARG A 416 10.18 -38.58 24.36
N ARG A 417 9.39 -37.49 24.29
CA ARG A 417 9.03 -36.67 25.45
C ARG A 417 7.60 -36.96 25.93
N ARG A 418 7.57 -37.36 27.21
CA ARG A 418 6.46 -37.79 28.05
C ARG A 418 5.79 -36.56 28.65
N SER A 419 4.45 -36.51 28.62
CA SER A 419 3.65 -35.42 29.18
C SER A 419 3.77 -35.37 30.70
N LEU A 420 4.00 -34.18 31.26
CA LEU A 420 3.84 -33.92 32.69
C LEU A 420 2.47 -33.30 32.96
N ARG A 421 1.82 -33.96 33.91
CA ARG A 421 0.48 -33.76 34.44
C ARG A 421 0.64 -32.94 35.71
N ASN A 422 0.06 -31.74 35.77
CA ASN A 422 -0.15 -31.05 37.05
C ASN A 422 -1.64 -30.84 37.34
N LYS A 423 -1.95 -31.11 38.60
CA LYS A 423 -3.26 -31.26 39.22
C LYS A 423 -3.73 -29.89 39.72
N GLU A 424 -4.96 -29.51 39.40
CA GLU A 424 -5.72 -28.59 40.27
C GLU A 424 -7.12 -29.15 40.56
N LYS A 425 -7.51 -28.97 41.82
CA LYS A 425 -8.65 -29.58 42.50
C LYS A 425 -9.93 -28.77 42.26
N LYS A 426 -11.04 -29.50 42.13
CA LYS A 426 -12.43 -29.00 42.12
C LYS A 426 -12.83 -28.37 43.47
N PRO A 427 -13.96 -27.64 43.49
CA PRO A 427 -15.09 -28.10 44.32
C PRO A 427 -16.40 -28.34 43.55
N LYS A 428 -17.34 -28.94 44.29
CA LYS A 428 -18.45 -29.82 43.90
C LYS A 428 -19.77 -29.09 43.54
N GLN A 429 -20.57 -29.76 42.69
CA GLN A 429 -22.03 -30.07 42.71
C GLN A 429 -23.03 -28.93 43.00
N THR A 430 -24.24 -28.78 42.44
CA THR A 430 -25.24 -29.44 41.53
C THR A 430 -26.47 -28.49 41.54
N PRO A 431 -27.65 -28.74 40.92
CA PRO A 431 -28.04 -29.54 39.75
C PRO A 431 -28.87 -28.73 38.70
N SER A 432 -29.16 -29.39 37.57
CA SER A 432 -30.07 -28.98 36.47
C SER A 432 -31.54 -28.76 36.91
N PRO A 433 -32.40 -28.16 36.06
CA PRO A 433 -33.13 -28.99 35.09
C PRO A 433 -33.46 -28.34 33.72
N LYS A 434 -33.48 -29.20 32.68
CA LYS A 434 -34.54 -29.41 31.64
C LYS A 434 -35.19 -28.15 31.02
N SER A 435 -35.42 -27.96 29.71
CA SER A 435 -35.61 -28.87 28.56
C SER A 435 -36.28 -28.07 27.42
N ILE A 436 -36.17 -28.54 26.15
CA ILE A 436 -37.15 -28.37 25.04
C ILE A 436 -37.22 -26.92 24.46
N VAL A 437 -37.00 -26.61 23.17
CA VAL A 437 -37.72 -27.00 21.94
C VAL A 437 -36.86 -26.65 20.71
N LYS A 438 -36.77 -27.57 19.75
CA LYS A 438 -36.35 -27.31 18.36
C LYS A 438 -37.43 -26.47 17.63
N LYS A 439 -37.09 -25.31 17.07
CA LYS A 439 -37.90 -24.67 16.02
C LYS A 439 -37.09 -24.48 14.75
N LYS A 440 -37.35 -25.37 13.78
CA LYS A 440 -37.13 -25.17 12.34
C LYS A 440 -37.84 -23.86 11.93
N ARG A 441 -37.11 -22.89 11.37
CA ARG A 441 -37.71 -21.83 10.55
C ARG A 441 -37.30 -22.10 9.10
N LYS A 442 -38.27 -22.59 8.30
CA LYS A 442 -38.27 -22.48 6.84
C LYS A 442 -38.36 -20.98 6.52
N SER A 443 -37.36 -20.44 5.82
CA SER A 443 -37.45 -19.14 5.18
C SER A 443 -37.75 -19.36 3.71
N THR A 444 -38.94 -18.94 3.29
CA THR A 444 -39.38 -18.86 1.89
C THR A 444 -39.82 -17.43 1.63
N ARG A 445 -39.04 -16.67 0.86
CA ARG A 445 -39.52 -15.54 0.04
C ARG A 445 -38.41 -15.13 -0.94
N LYS A 446 -38.47 -15.61 -2.18
CA LYS A 446 -39.17 -15.02 -3.35
C LYS A 446 -38.31 -13.91 -3.98
N THR A 447 -37.38 -14.33 -4.84
CA THR A 447 -36.76 -13.50 -5.86
C THR A 447 -37.86 -13.04 -6.83
N ARG A 448 -37.99 -11.73 -6.98
CA ARG A 448 -38.90 -11.11 -7.95
C ARG A 448 -38.02 -10.71 -9.14
N SER A 449 -38.07 -11.51 -10.19
CA SER A 449 -37.46 -11.17 -11.48
C SER A 449 -38.29 -10.06 -12.12
N PHE A 450 -37.65 -8.93 -12.43
CA PHE A 450 -38.25 -7.86 -13.21
C PHE A 450 -38.48 -8.35 -14.65
N SER A 451 -39.67 -8.08 -15.17
CA SER A 451 -40.02 -8.33 -16.58
C SER A 451 -39.43 -7.22 -17.44
N SER A 452 -38.98 -7.53 -18.66
CA SER A 452 -38.36 -6.56 -19.59
C SER A 452 -39.21 -5.31 -19.87
N ARG A 453 -40.52 -5.35 -19.61
CA ARG A 453 -41.40 -4.17 -19.71
C ARG A 453 -41.30 -3.16 -18.56
N GLU A 454 -40.72 -3.53 -17.41
CA GLU A 454 -40.54 -2.59 -16.29
C GLU A 454 -39.23 -1.80 -16.41
N LEU A 455 -38.25 -2.26 -17.19
CA LEU A 455 -36.97 -1.57 -17.41
C LEU A 455 -37.05 -0.44 -18.45
N GLU A 456 -38.03 -0.47 -19.36
CA GLU A 456 -38.20 0.60 -20.37
C GLU A 456 -38.89 1.87 -19.83
N SER A 457 -39.45 1.83 -18.62
CA SER A 457 -40.11 3.01 -18.01
C SER A 457 -39.19 3.90 -17.15
N LEU A 458 -37.91 3.55 -17.03
CA LEU A 458 -36.91 4.29 -16.25
C LEU A 458 -35.92 5.09 -17.11
N VAL A 459 -36.11 5.11 -18.44
CA VAL A 459 -35.26 5.83 -19.40
C VAL A 459 -36.11 6.77 -20.29
N SER A 460 -37.16 7.37 -19.74
CA SER A 460 -37.89 8.46 -20.40
C SER A 460 -38.17 9.61 -19.44
#